data_AF-A0A1W1WY12-F1
#
_entry.id   AF-A0A1W1WY12-F1
#
_cell.length_a   1.000
_cell.length_b   1.000
_cell.length_c   1.000
_cell.angle_alpha   90.00
_cell.angle_beta   90.00
_cell.angle_gamma   90.00
#
_symmetry.space_group_name_H-M   'P 1'
#
loop_
_entity.id
_entity.type
_entity.pdbx_description
1 polymer ?
#
loop_
_entity_poly.entity_id
_entity_poly.type
_entity_poly.pdbx_seq_one_letter_code
_entity_poly.pdbx_strand_id
1 'polypeptide(L)'
;MDIKKMIASKNYKRPSDDELKKKLKDIQYKVAVESNTERAFSNEYWDNNNIGIYVDILTGEPLFSSLDKFDSGCGWPSFTKPVVEEVVKYKTDNSYGMLRTEVVSKNGNTHLGHVFKDGPKDKGGNRFCINSASIKFIPLEDMEKEGYGYLKEIIFKDENTKED
;
A
#
# COMPACT_ATOMS: atom_id res chain seq x y z
N MET A 1 -15.26 11.85 -10.82
CA MET A 1 -14.10 11.32 -11.58
C MET A 1 -13.89 9.88 -11.11
N ASP A 2 -13.63 8.94 -12.02
CA ASP A 2 -13.54 7.52 -11.69
C ASP A 2 -12.06 7.15 -11.43
N ILE A 3 -11.65 7.11 -10.15
CA ILE A 3 -10.27 6.81 -9.71
C ILE A 3 -9.75 5.52 -10.37
N LYS A 4 -10.60 4.49 -10.45
CA LYS A 4 -10.26 3.19 -11.05
C LYS A 4 -9.80 3.36 -12.49
N LYS A 5 -10.53 4.11 -13.31
CA LYS A 5 -10.16 4.36 -14.72
C LYS A 5 -8.85 5.14 -14.82
N MET A 6 -8.65 6.10 -13.92
CA MET A 6 -7.44 6.92 -13.93
C MET A 6 -6.20 6.10 -13.59
N ILE A 7 -6.25 5.29 -12.52
CA ILE A 7 -5.15 4.36 -12.16
C ILE A 7 -4.91 3.35 -13.30
N ALA A 8 -5.98 2.72 -13.83
CA ALA A 8 -5.85 1.76 -14.91
C ALA A 8 -5.21 2.35 -16.18
N SER A 9 -5.48 3.62 -16.49
CA SER A 9 -4.93 4.30 -17.67
C SER A 9 -3.42 4.53 -17.62
N LYS A 10 -2.82 4.54 -16.41
CA LYS A 10 -1.38 4.79 -16.22
C LYS A 10 -0.50 3.56 -16.52
N ASN A 11 -1.10 2.37 -16.64
CA ASN A 11 -0.42 1.15 -17.07
C ASN A 11 0.86 0.84 -16.26
N TYR A 12 0.72 0.75 -14.93
CA TYR A 12 1.81 0.41 -14.02
C TYR A 12 2.35 -1.00 -14.31
N LYS A 13 3.56 -1.10 -14.86
CA LYS A 13 4.18 -2.37 -15.25
C LYS A 13 5.20 -2.83 -14.22
N ARG A 14 5.16 -4.11 -13.86
CA ARG A 14 6.21 -4.76 -13.07
C ARG A 14 7.52 -4.80 -13.87
N PRO A 15 8.64 -4.27 -13.33
CA PRO A 15 9.97 -4.47 -13.89
C PRO A 15 10.38 -5.96 -13.88
N SER A 16 11.44 -6.29 -14.61
CA SER A 16 12.01 -7.64 -14.57
C SER A 16 12.70 -7.92 -13.22
N ASP A 17 12.79 -9.19 -12.83
CA ASP A 17 13.42 -9.56 -11.55
C ASP A 17 14.90 -9.12 -11.47
N ASP A 18 15.61 -9.09 -12.59
CA ASP A 18 16.99 -8.59 -12.66
C ASP A 18 17.10 -7.08 -12.41
N GLU A 19 16.10 -6.30 -12.86
CA GLU A 19 16.02 -4.88 -12.53
C GLU A 19 15.64 -4.67 -11.07
N LEU A 20 14.72 -5.48 -10.55
CA LEU A 20 14.28 -5.40 -9.15
C LEU A 20 15.43 -5.67 -8.19
N LYS A 21 16.27 -6.69 -8.45
CA LYS A 21 17.46 -6.99 -7.63
C LYS A 21 18.47 -5.84 -7.58
N LYS A 22 18.53 -4.99 -8.61
CA LYS A 22 19.44 -3.83 -8.67
C LYS A 22 18.85 -2.59 -8.01
N LYS A 23 17.53 -2.42 -8.04
CA LYS A 23 16.82 -1.22 -7.55
C LYS A 23 16.43 -1.31 -6.08
N LEU A 24 16.07 -2.51 -5.62
CA LEU A 24 15.52 -2.72 -4.28
C LEU A 24 16.62 -2.95 -3.24
N LYS A 25 16.34 -2.51 -2.02
CA LYS A 25 17.10 -2.97 -0.84
C LYS A 25 16.82 -4.46 -0.62
N ASP A 26 17.75 -5.18 0.01
CA ASP A 26 17.63 -6.61 0.31
C ASP A 26 16.30 -6.97 1.02
N ILE A 27 15.92 -6.20 2.05
CA ILE A 27 14.65 -6.43 2.77
C ILE A 27 13.42 -6.19 1.87
N GLN A 28 13.46 -5.19 0.99
CA GLN A 28 12.38 -4.91 0.06
C GLN A 28 12.21 -6.07 -0.91
N TYR A 29 13.30 -6.59 -1.47
CA TYR A 29 13.23 -7.74 -2.37
C TYR A 29 12.68 -8.99 -1.64
N LYS A 30 13.22 -9.31 -0.47
CA LYS A 30 12.80 -10.45 0.36
C LYS A 30 11.30 -10.41 0.70
N VAL A 31 10.78 -9.24 1.05
CA VAL A 31 9.36 -9.08 1.40
C VAL A 31 8.50 -9.02 0.14
N ALA A 32 8.77 -8.08 -0.76
CA ALA A 32 7.94 -7.75 -1.91
C ALA A 32 7.88 -8.87 -2.97
N VAL A 33 8.98 -9.63 -3.13
CA VAL A 33 9.13 -10.66 -4.17
C VAL A 33 9.12 -12.07 -3.60
N GLU A 34 9.77 -12.31 -2.46
CA GLU A 34 9.89 -13.65 -1.86
C GLU A 34 8.86 -13.92 -0.74
N SER A 35 7.90 -13.01 -0.53
CA SER A 35 6.82 -13.13 0.46
C SER A 35 7.30 -13.31 1.92
N ASN A 36 8.48 -12.78 2.26
CA ASN A 36 8.87 -12.64 3.66
C ASN A 36 8.04 -11.55 4.37
N THR A 37 8.16 -11.47 5.68
CA THR A 37 7.52 -10.44 6.51
C THR A 37 8.60 -9.68 7.28
N GLU A 38 8.55 -8.35 7.24
CA GLU A 38 9.48 -7.50 8.00
C GLU A 38 9.16 -7.53 9.51
N ARG A 39 10.11 -7.10 10.34
CA ARG A 39 9.92 -7.10 11.80
C ARG A 39 8.94 -5.99 12.24
N ALA A 40 8.00 -6.36 13.12
CA ALA A 40 7.09 -5.42 13.77
C ALA A 40 7.85 -4.30 14.51
N PHE A 41 7.33 -3.07 14.47
CA PHE A 41 7.88 -1.87 15.12
C PHE A 41 9.31 -1.49 14.73
N SER A 42 9.87 -2.12 13.70
CA SER A 42 11.23 -1.87 13.21
C SER A 42 11.20 -1.68 11.70
N ASN A 43 10.20 -0.95 11.22
CA ASN A 43 9.96 -0.66 9.83
C ASN A 43 9.67 0.84 9.62
N GLU A 44 9.59 1.27 8.37
CA GLU A 44 9.61 2.70 8.04
C GLU A 44 8.26 3.40 8.27
N TYR A 45 7.13 2.68 8.17
CA TYR A 45 5.81 3.30 8.09
C TYR A 45 4.81 2.89 9.15
N TRP A 46 5.18 2.08 10.15
CA TRP A 46 4.24 1.70 11.22
C TRP A 46 3.68 2.94 11.96
N ASP A 47 4.54 3.90 12.32
CA ASP A 47 4.22 5.14 13.04
C ASP A 47 4.07 6.39 12.13
N ASN A 48 4.19 6.23 10.81
CA ASN A 48 4.03 7.34 9.88
C ASN A 48 2.57 7.86 9.88
N ASN A 49 2.39 9.15 10.18
CA ASN A 49 1.09 9.84 10.21
C ASN A 49 1.00 11.01 9.22
N ASN A 50 1.97 11.13 8.30
CA ASN A 50 1.97 12.18 7.30
C ASN A 50 0.87 11.95 6.24
N ILE A 51 0.35 13.05 5.69
CA ILE A 51 -0.69 13.00 4.65
C ILE A 51 -0.04 12.72 3.29
N GLY A 52 -0.62 11.79 2.54
CA GLY A 52 -0.09 11.29 1.28
C GLY A 52 -0.59 9.88 0.93
N ILE A 53 -0.01 9.28 -0.11
CA ILE A 53 -0.38 7.94 -0.58
C ILE A 53 0.76 6.94 -0.38
N TYR A 54 0.40 5.66 -0.34
CA TYR A 54 1.34 4.55 -0.38
C TYR A 54 1.21 3.83 -1.71
N VAL A 55 2.32 3.77 -2.45
CA VAL A 55 2.40 3.13 -3.76
C VAL A 55 3.16 1.81 -3.67
N ASP A 56 2.89 0.90 -4.59
CA ASP A 56 3.64 -0.36 -4.75
C ASP A 56 5.12 -0.07 -5.01
N ILE A 57 6.02 -0.63 -4.20
CA ILE A 57 7.47 -0.42 -4.34
C ILE A 57 8.02 -0.92 -5.69
N LEU A 58 7.36 -1.91 -6.31
CA LEU A 58 7.80 -2.49 -7.59
C LEU A 58 7.33 -1.67 -8.79
N THR A 59 6.10 -1.16 -8.75
CA THR A 59 5.42 -0.61 -9.94
C THR A 59 5.11 0.88 -9.86
N GLY A 60 5.04 1.44 -8.65
CA GLY A 60 4.49 2.78 -8.40
C GLY A 60 2.96 2.84 -8.47
N GLU A 61 2.25 1.72 -8.59
CA GLU A 61 0.78 1.72 -8.56
C GLU A 61 0.27 2.20 -7.19
N PRO A 62 -0.62 3.21 -7.11
CA PRO A 62 -1.21 3.63 -5.84
C PRO A 62 -2.04 2.52 -5.20
N LEU A 63 -1.72 2.19 -3.94
CA LEU A 63 -2.35 1.08 -3.21
C LEU A 63 -3.22 1.56 -2.06
N PHE A 64 -2.71 2.46 -1.21
CA PHE A 64 -3.39 2.91 0.00
C PHE A 64 -3.30 4.43 0.18
N SER A 65 -4.27 5.00 0.90
CA SER A 65 -4.26 6.40 1.33
C SER A 65 -3.93 6.50 2.83
N SER A 66 -3.18 7.52 3.22
CA SER A 66 -3.00 7.90 4.64
C SER A 66 -4.34 8.17 5.36
N LEU A 67 -5.39 8.62 4.66
CA LEU A 67 -6.72 8.84 5.26
C LEU A 67 -7.39 7.54 5.77
N ASP A 68 -7.00 6.41 5.18
CA ASP A 68 -7.47 5.08 5.55
C ASP A 68 -6.47 4.33 6.44
N LYS A 69 -5.31 4.94 6.74
CA LYS A 69 -4.35 4.41 7.70
C LYS A 69 -4.86 4.62 9.12
N PHE A 70 -4.59 3.68 10.02
CA PHE A 70 -4.87 3.79 11.44
C PHE A 70 -3.82 3.06 12.28
N ASP A 71 -3.69 3.44 13.54
CA ASP A 71 -2.86 2.71 14.50
C ASP A 71 -3.62 1.49 15.02
N SER A 72 -3.15 0.30 14.65
CA SER A 72 -3.71 -0.98 15.11
C SER A 72 -2.96 -1.56 16.30
N GLY A 73 -1.82 -0.98 16.68
CA GLY A 73 -0.90 -1.55 17.67
C GLY A 73 -0.21 -2.84 17.24
N CYS A 74 -0.35 -3.29 15.97
CA CYS A 74 0.25 -4.55 15.52
C CYS A 74 1.72 -4.43 15.11
N GLY A 75 2.24 -3.20 14.96
CA GLY A 75 3.63 -2.94 14.58
C GLY A 75 3.92 -2.91 13.08
N TRP A 76 2.89 -2.94 12.23
CA TRP A 76 2.98 -2.74 10.78
C TRP A 76 1.95 -1.69 10.34
N PRO A 77 2.20 -0.93 9.25
CA PRO A 77 1.21 0.00 8.73
C PRO A 77 -0.10 -0.73 8.44
N SER A 78 -1.18 -0.18 9.00
CA SER A 78 -2.51 -0.79 8.96
C SER A 78 -3.50 0.14 8.28
N PHE A 79 -4.24 -0.38 7.31
CA PHE A 79 -5.24 0.37 6.54
C PHE A 79 -6.61 -0.29 6.64
N THR A 80 -7.67 0.49 6.48
CA THR A 80 -9.04 -0.04 6.48
C THR A 80 -9.47 -0.55 5.10
N LYS A 81 -8.93 0.03 4.02
CA LYS A 81 -9.21 -0.32 2.63
C LYS A 81 -8.10 0.16 1.67
N PRO A 82 -7.96 -0.43 0.48
CA PRO A 82 -7.15 0.13 -0.60
C PRO A 82 -7.80 1.39 -1.20
N VAL A 83 -7.05 2.15 -2.01
CA VAL A 83 -7.58 3.34 -2.71
C VAL A 83 -8.75 2.97 -3.64
N VAL A 84 -8.70 1.79 -4.26
CA VAL A 84 -9.81 1.12 -4.95
C VAL A 84 -9.63 -0.40 -4.83
N GLU A 85 -10.70 -1.19 -4.85
CA GLU A 85 -10.59 -2.65 -4.68
C GLU A 85 -9.76 -3.32 -5.80
N GLU A 86 -9.75 -2.74 -7.00
CA GLU A 86 -9.08 -3.33 -8.15
C GLU A 86 -7.55 -3.26 -8.11
N VAL A 87 -6.92 -2.51 -7.20
CA VAL A 87 -5.44 -2.44 -7.15
C VAL A 87 -4.82 -3.59 -6.36
N VAL A 88 -5.64 -4.40 -5.66
CA VAL A 88 -5.19 -5.57 -4.90
C VAL A 88 -5.87 -6.86 -5.37
N LYS A 89 -5.25 -7.99 -5.04
CA LYS A 89 -5.81 -9.34 -5.17
C LYS A 89 -5.64 -10.07 -3.84
N TYR A 90 -6.53 -11.01 -3.60
CA TYR A 90 -6.55 -11.81 -2.39
C TYR A 90 -6.16 -13.26 -2.73
N LYS A 91 -5.29 -13.85 -1.91
CA LYS A 91 -4.87 -15.24 -2.03
C LYS A 91 -5.05 -15.95 -0.69
N THR A 92 -5.46 -17.22 -0.72
CA THR A 92 -5.49 -18.05 0.47
C THR A 92 -4.06 -18.39 0.88
N ASP A 93 -3.71 -18.09 2.13
CA ASP A 93 -2.41 -18.41 2.72
C ASP A 93 -2.61 -19.38 3.89
N ASN A 94 -2.02 -20.58 3.76
CA ASN A 94 -2.05 -21.64 4.76
C ASN A 94 -0.68 -21.83 5.45
N SER A 95 0.26 -20.90 5.26
CA SER A 95 1.58 -20.96 5.87
C SER A 95 1.51 -20.87 7.39
N TYR A 96 2.54 -21.41 8.06
CA TYR A 96 2.67 -21.41 9.52
C TYR A 96 1.47 -22.00 10.29
N GLY A 97 0.68 -22.88 9.64
CA GLY A 97 -0.47 -23.54 10.26
C GLY A 97 -1.67 -22.63 10.51
N MET A 98 -1.72 -21.44 9.88
CA MET A 98 -2.82 -20.48 10.00
C MET A 98 -3.54 -20.34 8.65
N LEU A 99 -4.88 -20.22 8.68
CA LEU A 99 -5.65 -19.81 7.51
C LEU A 99 -5.78 -18.30 7.48
N ARG A 100 -5.06 -17.64 6.57
CA ARG A 100 -5.05 -16.18 6.39
C ARG A 100 -5.39 -15.81 4.95
N THR A 101 -5.71 -14.54 4.73
CA THR A 101 -5.88 -13.98 3.39
C THR A 101 -4.70 -13.07 3.10
N GLU A 102 -3.80 -13.54 2.23
CA GLU A 102 -2.69 -12.74 1.69
C GLU A 102 -3.26 -11.67 0.75
N VAL A 103 -2.68 -10.47 0.84
CA VAL A 103 -2.95 -9.34 -0.04
C VAL A 103 -1.73 -9.15 -0.94
N VAL A 104 -1.96 -9.15 -2.26
CA VAL A 104 -0.93 -8.87 -3.26
C VAL A 104 -1.35 -7.72 -4.19
N SER A 105 -0.40 -6.93 -4.70
CA SER A 105 -0.73 -5.90 -5.69
C SER A 105 -1.17 -6.53 -7.01
N LYS A 106 -2.12 -5.89 -7.71
CA LYS A 106 -2.68 -6.46 -8.94
C LYS A 106 -1.67 -6.51 -10.08
N ASN A 107 -0.98 -5.40 -10.35
CA ASN A 107 -0.09 -5.28 -11.50
C ASN A 107 1.34 -5.71 -11.16
N GLY A 108 1.77 -5.48 -9.92
CA GLY A 108 3.09 -5.89 -9.44
C GLY A 108 3.15 -7.35 -9.04
N ASN A 109 2.03 -7.99 -8.66
CA ASN A 109 2.05 -9.27 -7.92
C ASN A 109 3.02 -9.19 -6.72
N THR A 110 3.10 -8.01 -6.11
CA THR A 110 3.93 -7.71 -4.94
C THR A 110 3.26 -8.32 -3.73
N HIS A 111 4.00 -9.09 -2.92
CA HIS A 111 3.49 -9.49 -1.60
C HIS A 111 3.40 -8.25 -0.72
N LEU A 112 2.18 -7.89 -0.31
CA LEU A 112 1.96 -6.70 0.53
C LEU A 112 1.86 -7.10 2.01
N GLY A 113 1.12 -8.17 2.31
CA GLY A 113 0.88 -8.64 3.67
C GLY A 113 -0.43 -9.41 3.75
N HIS A 114 -1.24 -9.14 4.76
CA HIS A 114 -2.49 -9.88 5.01
C HIS A 114 -3.65 -8.95 5.39
N VAL A 115 -4.87 -9.41 5.14
CA VAL A 115 -6.10 -8.74 5.58
C VAL A 115 -6.81 -9.55 6.64
N PHE A 116 -7.26 -8.87 7.69
CA PHE A 116 -7.98 -9.44 8.84
C PHE A 116 -9.33 -8.74 9.05
N LYS A 117 -10.25 -9.39 9.77
CA LYS A 117 -11.60 -8.88 10.08
C LYS A 117 -11.69 -8.25 11.48
N ASP A 118 -10.57 -7.82 12.02
CA ASP A 118 -10.39 -7.23 13.35
C ASP A 118 -10.15 -5.70 13.30
N GLY A 119 -10.48 -5.06 12.17
CA GLY A 119 -10.34 -3.62 12.01
C GLY A 119 -11.51 -2.80 12.59
N PRO A 120 -11.46 -1.46 12.50
CA PRO A 120 -12.51 -0.57 12.98
C PRO A 120 -13.85 -0.86 12.30
N LYS A 121 -14.87 -1.21 13.10
CA LYS A 121 -16.19 -1.66 12.59
C LYS A 121 -16.91 -0.57 11.81
N ASP A 122 -16.78 0.68 12.24
CA ASP A 122 -17.33 1.88 11.60
C ASP A 122 -16.69 2.17 10.22
N LYS A 123 -15.51 1.61 9.95
CA LYS A 123 -14.78 1.73 8.68
C LYS A 123 -14.77 0.45 7.85
N GLY A 124 -15.73 -0.46 8.09
CA GLY A 124 -15.91 -1.71 7.35
C GLY A 124 -15.28 -2.95 7.99
N GLY A 125 -14.60 -2.81 9.12
CA GLY A 125 -14.11 -3.94 9.94
C GLY A 125 -12.88 -4.66 9.38
N ASN A 126 -12.30 -4.19 8.28
CA ASN A 126 -11.08 -4.76 7.72
C ASN A 126 -9.83 -4.10 8.30
N ARG A 127 -8.78 -4.90 8.49
CA ARG A 127 -7.42 -4.43 8.76
C ARG A 127 -6.48 -5.02 7.73
N PHE A 128 -6.04 -4.20 6.80
CA PHE A 128 -4.96 -4.50 5.85
C PHE A 128 -3.63 -4.24 6.56
N CYS A 129 -2.99 -5.32 7.03
CA CYS A 129 -1.70 -5.30 7.70
C CYS A 129 -0.60 -5.47 6.65
N ILE A 130 0.08 -4.38 6.30
CA ILE A 130 0.96 -4.29 5.14
C ILE A 130 2.42 -4.14 5.59
N ASN A 131 3.36 -4.73 4.87
CA ASN A 131 4.78 -4.49 5.10
C ASN A 131 5.19 -3.14 4.48
N SER A 132 5.89 -2.30 5.25
CA SER A 132 6.51 -1.07 4.77
C SER A 132 7.49 -1.35 3.64
N ALA A 133 8.25 -2.45 3.72
CA ALA A 133 9.18 -2.87 2.68
C ALA A 133 8.54 -3.15 1.30
N SER A 134 7.21 -3.30 1.23
CA SER A 134 6.46 -3.53 -0.02
C SER A 134 5.82 -2.27 -0.60
N ILE A 135 5.90 -1.14 0.11
CA ILE A 135 5.27 0.12 -0.30
C ILE A 135 6.28 1.27 -0.22
N LYS A 136 6.00 2.35 -0.95
CA LYS A 136 6.71 3.63 -0.83
C LYS A 136 5.70 4.70 -0.48
N PHE A 137 5.99 5.52 0.54
CA PHE A 137 5.17 6.68 0.85
C PHE A 137 5.51 7.85 -0.08
N ILE A 138 4.48 8.52 -0.60
CA ILE A 138 4.57 9.76 -1.36
C ILE A 138 3.79 10.84 -0.60
N PRO A 139 4.48 11.82 0.01
CA PRO A 139 3.83 12.93 0.71
C PRO A 139 2.90 13.73 -0.21
N LEU A 140 1.83 14.30 0.34
CA LEU A 140 0.81 15.07 -0.40
C LEU A 140 1.42 16.20 -1.23
N GLU A 141 2.41 16.88 -0.67
CA GLU A 141 3.17 17.97 -1.29
C GLU A 141 3.99 17.53 -2.51
N ASP A 142 4.44 16.28 -2.52
CA ASP A 142 5.25 15.71 -3.61
C ASP A 142 4.41 14.96 -4.66
N MET A 143 3.12 14.71 -4.40
CA MET A 143 2.26 13.92 -5.29
C MET A 143 2.20 14.48 -6.71
N GLU A 144 2.08 15.80 -6.88
CA GLU A 144 2.05 16.43 -8.21
C GLU A 144 3.36 16.17 -8.97
N LYS A 145 4.49 16.44 -8.30
CA LYS A 145 5.84 16.29 -8.84
C LYS A 145 6.18 14.83 -9.19
N GLU A 146 5.72 13.88 -8.39
CA GLU A 146 5.93 12.44 -8.60
C GLU A 146 4.90 11.83 -9.59
N GLY A 147 4.00 12.64 -10.16
CA GLY A 147 3.07 12.22 -11.22
C GLY A 147 1.74 11.65 -10.73
N TYR A 148 1.43 11.80 -9.43
CA TYR A 148 0.20 11.38 -8.76
C TYR A 148 -0.79 12.53 -8.50
N GLY A 149 -0.56 13.72 -9.07
CA GLY A 149 -1.43 14.90 -8.95
C GLY A 149 -2.91 14.63 -9.24
N TYR A 150 -3.16 13.73 -10.19
CA TYR A 150 -4.51 13.30 -10.56
C TYR A 150 -5.31 12.60 -9.44
N LEU A 151 -4.65 12.15 -8.37
CA LEU A 151 -5.28 11.61 -7.16
C LEU A 151 -5.46 12.65 -6.06
N LYS A 152 -4.65 13.72 -6.05
CA LYS A 152 -4.66 14.75 -5.01
C LYS A 152 -6.05 15.35 -4.84
N GLU A 153 -6.66 15.81 -5.94
CA GLU A 153 -7.99 16.44 -5.96
C GLU A 153 -9.16 15.49 -5.65
N ILE A 154 -8.93 14.18 -5.68
CA ILE A 154 -9.99 13.19 -5.48
C ILE A 154 -9.93 12.58 -4.09
N ILE A 155 -8.73 12.26 -3.61
CA ILE A 155 -8.52 11.63 -2.31
C ILE A 155 -8.42 12.68 -1.20
N PHE A 156 -7.75 13.81 -1.45
CA PHE A 156 -7.40 14.80 -0.42
C PHE A 156 -8.11 16.15 -0.62
N LYS A 157 -9.29 16.13 -1.24
CA LYS A 157 -10.04 17.35 -1.58
C LYS A 157 -10.22 18.30 -0.38
N ASP A 158 -10.54 17.76 0.80
CA ASP A 158 -10.78 18.58 2.00
C ASP A 158 -9.48 19.08 2.65
N GLU A 159 -8.35 18.39 2.41
CA GLU A 159 -7.04 18.84 2.89
C GLU A 159 -6.44 19.92 1.99
N ASN A 160 -6.76 19.92 0.69
CA ASN A 160 -6.35 20.97 -0.25
C ASN A 160 -6.94 22.36 0.08
N THR A 161 -8.04 22.42 0.83
CA THR A 161 -8.71 23.70 1.18
C THR A 161 -8.15 24.40 2.42
N LYS A 162 -7.15 23.82 3.09
CA LYS A 162 -6.53 24.39 4.29
C LYS A 162 -5.26 25.21 4.00
N GLU A 163 -4.87 25.33 2.73
CA GLU A 163 -3.67 26.06 2.29
C GLU A 163 -3.96 27.47 1.73
N ASP A 164 -5.21 27.97 1.80
CA ASP A 164 -5.60 29.32 1.38
C ASP A 164 -5.86 30.28 2.56
#